data_AF-A0A4Q4ZYR0-F1
#
_entry.id   AF-A0A4Q4ZYR0-F1
#
_cell.length_a   1.000
_cell.length_b   1.000
_cell.length_c   1.000
_cell.angle_alpha   90.00
_cell.angle_beta   90.00
_cell.angle_gamma   90.00
#
_symmetry.space_group_name_H-M   'P 1'
#
loop_
_entity.id
_entity.type
_entity.pdbx_description
1 polymer ?
#
loop_
_entity_poly.entity_id
_entity_poly.type
_entity_poly.pdbx_seq_one_letter_code
_entity_poly.pdbx_strand_id
1 'polypeptide(L)'
;MSEEVPLGVPVASHPARRPERRAIEGRCAKLVPLDESHIPALYQQLCNAAAAASVWAYMWVGPFESENDFRKYVREIIPSENPIYYTVIMNENLPNGTRAGTPVGYLSLGRIDLANRSIEVGDVTFSAALQRTTAATEALYLAMRYCVEELGNRRLEWRCDSLHAKSRRAAERLGFTYEGLFRQFKIFRGRNRDTTWYSVTDGDWTGQSVDGSGTQEIGLRRMFDIWLDPSNFVEGRQVRSLEKVREDLESGRE
;
A
#
# COMPACT_ATOMS: atom_id res chain seq x y z
N MET A 1 35.50 18.10 -30.62
CA MET A 1 34.40 18.43 -29.70
C MET A 1 34.21 17.23 -28.81
N SER A 2 34.32 17.37 -27.49
CA SER A 2 34.00 16.26 -26.58
C SER A 2 32.50 16.05 -26.61
N GLU A 3 32.04 14.87 -27.02
CA GLU A 3 30.64 14.49 -26.84
C GLU A 3 30.33 14.50 -25.35
N GLU A 4 29.37 15.34 -24.96
CA GLU A 4 28.91 15.42 -23.59
C GLU A 4 28.10 14.16 -23.28
N VAL A 5 28.51 13.41 -22.26
CA VAL A 5 27.83 12.18 -21.86
C VAL A 5 26.46 12.54 -21.27
N PRO A 6 25.35 11.95 -21.74
CA PRO A 6 24.05 12.22 -21.15
C PRO A 6 24.00 11.65 -19.73
N LEU A 7 23.91 12.53 -18.74
CA LEU A 7 23.77 12.19 -17.33
C LEU A 7 22.35 12.46 -16.84
N GLY A 8 21.90 11.69 -15.84
CA GLY A 8 20.60 11.91 -15.19
C GLY A 8 20.56 13.21 -14.38
N VAL A 9 19.35 13.63 -14.01
CA VAL A 9 19.13 14.82 -13.17
C VAL A 9 19.88 14.67 -11.83
N PRO A 10 20.64 15.69 -11.38
CA PRO A 10 21.29 15.67 -10.08
C PRO A 10 20.29 15.51 -8.92
N VAL A 11 20.66 14.72 -7.91
CA VAL A 11 19.82 14.41 -6.76
C VAL A 11 20.61 14.59 -5.47
N ALA A 12 20.00 15.19 -4.45
CA ALA A 12 20.63 15.32 -3.14
C ALA A 12 20.96 13.94 -2.53
N SER A 13 22.14 13.79 -1.94
CA SER A 13 22.68 12.52 -1.46
C SER A 13 22.25 12.12 -0.05
N HIS A 14 21.43 12.92 0.64
CA HIS A 14 20.98 12.59 1.98
C HIS A 14 20.03 11.37 1.95
N PRO A 15 20.15 10.44 2.92
CA PRO A 15 19.31 9.24 2.96
C PRO A 15 17.86 9.58 3.35
N ALA A 16 16.96 8.64 3.08
CA ALA A 16 15.61 8.63 3.65
C ALA A 16 15.66 8.26 5.14
N ARG A 17 14.59 8.58 5.87
CA ARG A 17 14.42 8.13 7.25
C ARG A 17 13.88 6.69 7.28
N ARG A 18 14.25 5.94 8.31
CA ARG A 18 13.68 4.60 8.55
C ARG A 18 12.25 4.75 9.11
N PRO A 19 11.29 3.89 8.70
CA PRO A 19 9.97 3.88 9.31
C PRO A 19 10.06 3.59 10.82
N GLU A 20 9.25 4.28 11.61
CA GLU A 20 9.15 4.09 13.06
C GLU A 20 7.92 3.26 13.41
N ARG A 21 8.02 2.47 14.48
CA ARG A 21 6.88 1.72 15.05
C ARG A 21 5.98 2.66 15.87
N ARG A 22 5.24 3.53 15.18
CA ARG A 22 4.21 4.40 15.78
C ARG A 22 2.89 4.31 15.02
N ALA A 23 1.82 4.76 15.67
CA ALA A 23 0.53 4.88 15.01
C ALA A 23 0.55 5.99 13.94
N ILE A 24 -0.15 5.77 12.83
CA ILE A 24 -0.40 6.75 11.76
C ILE A 24 -1.92 6.86 11.66
N GLU A 25 -2.44 8.01 12.09
CA GLU A 25 -3.88 8.25 12.20
C GLU A 25 -4.47 8.75 10.87
N GLY A 26 -5.67 8.24 10.56
CA GLY A 26 -6.54 8.70 9.49
C GLY A 26 -7.98 8.83 10.00
N ARG A 27 -8.89 9.17 9.10
CA ARG A 27 -10.32 9.39 9.42
C ARG A 27 -11.06 8.06 9.55
N CYS A 28 -11.03 7.23 8.52
CA CYS A 28 -11.72 5.94 8.41
C CYS A 28 -10.88 4.77 8.94
N ALA A 29 -9.55 4.85 8.89
CA ALA A 29 -8.63 3.85 9.37
C ALA A 29 -7.39 4.46 10.01
N LYS A 30 -6.70 3.65 10.80
CA LYS A 30 -5.35 3.94 11.30
C LYS A 30 -4.43 2.75 11.10
N LEU A 31 -3.15 3.05 10.93
CA LEU A 31 -2.08 2.06 10.93
C LEU A 31 -1.45 2.06 12.32
N VAL A 32 -1.41 0.93 13.01
CA VAL A 32 -0.70 0.78 14.28
C VAL A 32 0.38 -0.29 14.13
N PRO A 33 1.51 -0.22 14.86
CA PRO A 33 2.51 -1.29 14.81
C PRO A 33 1.85 -2.65 15.09
N LEU A 34 2.27 -3.68 14.34
CA LEU A 34 1.77 -5.04 14.58
C LEU A 34 2.14 -5.47 16.00
N ASP A 35 1.16 -5.99 16.74
CA ASP A 35 1.27 -6.36 18.15
C ASP A 35 0.57 -7.70 18.41
N GLU A 36 1.02 -8.43 19.43
CA GLU A 36 0.43 -9.72 19.79
C GLU A 36 -1.04 -9.64 20.19
N SER A 37 -1.48 -8.51 20.76
CA SER A 37 -2.88 -8.29 21.14
C SER A 37 -3.82 -8.26 19.93
N HIS A 38 -3.32 -8.02 18.71
CA HIS A 38 -4.11 -7.99 17.48
C HIS A 38 -4.41 -9.40 16.93
N ILE A 39 -3.68 -10.43 17.39
CA ILE A 39 -3.72 -11.79 16.84
C ILE A 39 -5.12 -12.40 16.82
N PRO A 40 -5.92 -12.37 17.91
CA PRO A 40 -7.23 -13.02 17.91
C PRO A 40 -8.15 -12.43 16.83
N ALA A 41 -8.20 -11.11 16.71
CA ALA A 41 -9.02 -10.42 15.71
C ALA A 41 -8.50 -10.65 14.28
N LEU A 42 -7.18 -10.54 14.07
CA LEU A 42 -6.58 -10.80 12.76
C LEU A 42 -6.82 -12.25 12.30
N TYR A 43 -6.69 -13.22 13.19
CA TYR A 43 -6.97 -14.63 12.88
C TYR A 43 -8.43 -14.82 12.46
N GLN A 44 -9.37 -14.26 13.24
CA GLN A 44 -10.80 -14.31 12.92
C GLN A 44 -11.09 -13.70 11.54
N GLN A 45 -10.48 -12.57 11.22
CA GLN A 45 -10.73 -11.81 9.98
C GLN A 45 -10.03 -12.42 8.75
N LEU A 46 -8.84 -13.01 8.92
CA LEU A 46 -8.00 -13.46 7.80
C LEU A 46 -8.05 -14.98 7.56
N CYS A 47 -8.34 -15.79 8.59
CA CYS A 47 -8.22 -17.25 8.52
C CYS A 47 -9.57 -17.97 8.70
N ASN A 48 -10.49 -17.44 9.51
CA ASN A 48 -11.78 -18.09 9.79
C ASN A 48 -12.92 -17.67 8.85
N ALA A 49 -12.73 -16.66 8.00
CA ALA A 49 -13.76 -16.22 7.08
C ALA A 49 -13.90 -17.19 5.89
N ALA A 50 -15.11 -17.34 5.33
CA ALA A 50 -15.39 -18.16 4.14
C ALA A 50 -14.50 -17.83 2.92
N ALA A 51 -13.87 -16.65 2.91
CA ALA A 51 -12.99 -16.16 1.86
C ALA A 51 -11.48 -16.31 2.19
N ALA A 52 -11.09 -16.94 3.30
CA ALA A 52 -9.70 -17.02 3.77
C ALA A 52 -8.75 -17.59 2.71
N ALA A 53 -9.13 -18.67 2.03
CA ALA A 53 -8.32 -19.26 0.96
C ALA A 53 -7.96 -18.24 -0.13
N SER A 54 -8.87 -17.33 -0.47
CA SER A 54 -8.63 -16.30 -1.48
C SER A 54 -7.74 -15.15 -1.01
N VAL A 55 -7.64 -14.92 0.30
CA VAL A 55 -6.73 -13.93 0.90
C VAL A 55 -5.28 -14.43 0.78
N TRP A 56 -5.05 -15.71 1.09
CA TRP A 56 -3.70 -16.28 1.17
C TRP A 56 -3.17 -16.84 -0.16
N ALA A 57 -4.01 -16.95 -1.20
CA ALA A 57 -3.66 -17.60 -2.47
C ALA A 57 -2.35 -17.11 -3.12
N TYR A 58 -2.04 -15.82 -2.96
CA TYR A 58 -0.85 -15.18 -3.54
C TYR A 58 0.18 -14.72 -2.50
N MET A 59 -0.04 -15.03 -1.23
CA MET A 59 0.82 -14.63 -0.12
C MET A 59 1.92 -15.66 0.12
N TRP A 60 3.10 -15.18 0.53
CA TRP A 60 4.28 -16.03 0.79
C TRP A 60 4.03 -17.07 1.87
N VAL A 61 3.15 -16.76 2.82
CA VAL A 61 2.75 -17.61 3.95
C VAL A 61 1.26 -17.93 3.90
N GLY A 62 0.82 -18.76 4.85
CA GLY A 62 -0.57 -19.15 5.00
C GLY A 62 -1.08 -20.11 3.91
N PRO A 63 -2.37 -20.48 3.92
CA PRO A 63 -3.32 -20.22 4.99
C PRO A 63 -2.87 -20.88 6.30
N PHE A 64 -3.41 -20.41 7.42
CA PHE A 64 -3.13 -20.96 8.75
C PHE A 64 -4.32 -21.79 9.21
N GLU A 65 -4.08 -23.03 9.65
CA GLU A 65 -5.13 -23.97 10.05
C GLU A 65 -5.60 -23.74 11.50
N SER A 66 -4.77 -23.09 12.32
CA SER A 66 -5.08 -22.79 13.71
C SER A 66 -4.60 -21.40 14.12
N GLU A 67 -5.25 -20.83 15.14
CA GLU A 67 -4.82 -19.55 15.72
C GLU A 67 -3.40 -19.66 16.29
N ASN A 68 -3.00 -20.85 16.79
CA ASN A 68 -1.67 -21.08 17.32
C ASN A 68 -0.59 -20.96 16.23
N ASP A 69 -0.85 -21.46 15.01
CA ASP A 69 0.10 -21.37 13.92
C ASP A 69 0.18 -19.95 13.35
N PHE A 70 -0.96 -19.25 13.28
CA PHE A 70 -0.97 -17.82 12.96
C PHE A 70 -0.23 -16.99 14.03
N ARG A 71 -0.39 -17.32 15.32
CA ARG A 71 0.29 -16.67 16.43
C ARG A 71 1.80 -16.84 16.36
N LYS A 72 2.30 -18.04 16.05
CA LYS A 72 3.74 -18.30 15.84
C LYS A 72 4.27 -17.40 14.73
N TYR A 73 3.60 -17.38 13.57
CA TYR A 73 3.98 -16.54 12.45
C TYR A 73 3.99 -15.05 12.81
N VAL A 74 2.94 -14.54 13.46
CA VAL A 74 2.87 -13.11 13.84
C VAL A 74 4.01 -12.73 14.79
N ARG A 75 4.33 -13.59 15.77
CA ARG A 75 5.46 -13.38 16.69
C ARG A 75 6.81 -13.32 15.98
N GLU A 76 6.99 -14.10 14.91
CA GLU A 76 8.22 -14.09 14.12
C GLU A 76 8.39 -12.78 13.33
N ILE A 77 7.29 -12.17 12.86
CA ILE A 77 7.37 -10.96 12.03
C ILE A 77 7.35 -9.63 12.79
N ILE A 78 6.81 -9.60 14.02
CA ILE A 78 6.81 -8.40 14.88
C ILE A 78 8.21 -7.74 15.02
N PRO A 79 9.29 -8.48 15.33
CA PRO A 79 10.62 -7.88 15.51
C PRO A 79 11.30 -7.47 14.20
N SER A 80 10.74 -7.82 13.03
CA SER A 80 11.37 -7.54 11.73
C SER A 80 11.60 -6.04 11.51
N GLU A 81 12.82 -5.68 11.11
CA GLU A 81 13.22 -4.30 10.79
C GLU A 81 13.15 -3.98 9.29
N ASN A 82 12.99 -5.02 8.46
CA ASN A 82 12.81 -4.92 7.02
C ASN A 82 12.19 -6.22 6.49
N PRO A 83 10.86 -6.30 6.35
CA PRO A 83 9.90 -5.19 6.45
C PRO A 83 9.46 -4.84 7.88
N ILE A 84 8.88 -3.65 8.08
CA ILE A 84 8.19 -3.23 9.30
C ILE A 84 6.68 -3.37 9.10
N TYR A 85 5.99 -4.05 10.01
CA TYR A 85 4.56 -4.40 9.87
C TYR A 85 3.64 -3.46 10.65
N TYR A 86 2.51 -3.11 10.03
CA TYR A 86 1.43 -2.33 10.62
C TYR A 86 0.10 -3.08 10.47
N THR A 87 -0.67 -3.10 11.55
CA THR A 87 -2.07 -3.54 11.57
C THR A 87 -2.98 -2.40 11.13
N VAL A 88 -3.97 -2.73 10.29
CA VAL A 88 -5.04 -1.80 9.92
C VAL A 88 -6.19 -1.95 10.91
N ILE A 89 -6.50 -0.86 11.61
CA ILE A 89 -7.67 -0.76 12.51
C ILE A 89 -8.64 0.25 11.92
N MET A 90 -9.92 -0.12 11.82
CA MET A 90 -10.96 0.78 11.31
C MET A 90 -11.48 1.70 12.41
N ASN A 91 -11.79 2.93 12.07
CA ASN A 91 -12.37 3.90 12.99
C ASN A 91 -13.90 3.92 12.95
N GLU A 92 -14.50 3.27 11.96
CA GLU A 92 -15.96 3.22 11.75
C GLU A 92 -16.46 1.77 11.67
N ASN A 93 -17.74 1.56 11.97
CA ASN A 93 -18.39 0.27 11.77
C ASN A 93 -18.59 0.02 10.26
N LEU A 94 -18.34 -1.20 9.82
CA LEU A 94 -18.62 -1.59 8.44
C LEU A 94 -20.07 -2.10 8.27
N PRO A 95 -20.65 -1.96 7.06
CA PRO A 95 -21.98 -2.50 6.75
C PRO A 95 -22.12 -4.02 6.96
N ASN A 96 -21.00 -4.75 6.96
CA ASN A 96 -20.97 -6.20 7.21
C ASN A 96 -20.98 -6.58 8.70
N GLY A 97 -21.14 -5.60 9.61
CA GLY A 97 -21.20 -5.81 11.05
C GLY A 97 -19.86 -5.78 11.78
N THR A 98 -18.73 -5.62 11.06
CA THR A 98 -17.42 -5.46 11.71
C THR A 98 -17.37 -4.13 12.46
N ARG A 99 -17.03 -4.18 13.75
CA ARG A 99 -17.05 -3.02 14.64
C ARG A 99 -15.81 -2.13 14.44
N ALA A 100 -15.97 -0.83 14.65
CA ALA A 100 -14.84 0.09 14.82
C ALA A 100 -13.88 -0.42 15.92
N GLY A 101 -12.60 -0.13 15.76
CA GLY A 101 -11.53 -0.63 16.64
C GLY A 101 -11.06 -2.06 16.33
N THR A 102 -11.71 -2.78 15.40
CA THR A 102 -11.30 -4.15 15.04
C THR A 102 -10.06 -4.14 14.13
N PRO A 103 -9.01 -4.92 14.46
CA PRO A 103 -7.95 -5.30 13.53
C PRO A 103 -8.49 -6.11 12.35
N VAL A 104 -8.33 -5.61 11.13
CA VAL A 104 -8.97 -6.20 9.91
C VAL A 104 -7.98 -6.56 8.80
N GLY A 105 -6.69 -6.47 9.08
CA GLY A 105 -5.63 -6.81 8.15
C GLY A 105 -4.32 -6.17 8.57
N TYR A 106 -3.29 -6.39 7.76
CA TYR A 106 -2.00 -5.75 7.93
C TYR A 106 -1.38 -5.42 6.59
N LEU A 107 -0.39 -4.54 6.62
CA LEU A 107 0.52 -4.24 5.52
C LEU A 107 1.93 -4.09 6.07
N SER A 108 2.92 -4.03 5.19
CA SER A 108 4.31 -3.86 5.59
C SER A 108 5.02 -2.79 4.76
N LEU A 109 6.00 -2.13 5.37
CA LEU A 109 6.94 -1.23 4.71
C LEU A 109 8.27 -1.97 4.62
N GLY A 110 8.61 -2.43 3.41
CA GLY A 110 9.67 -3.40 3.15
C GLY A 110 10.66 -2.98 2.09
N ARG A 111 11.65 -3.83 1.86
CA ARG A 111 12.77 -3.58 0.93
C ARG A 111 13.34 -2.17 1.08
N ILE A 112 13.49 -1.76 2.34
CA ILE A 112 13.91 -0.42 2.72
C ILE A 112 15.35 -0.19 2.23
N ASP A 113 15.50 0.74 1.30
CA ASP A 113 16.77 1.25 0.81
C ASP A 113 16.87 2.73 1.15
N LEU A 114 17.54 3.02 2.27
CA LEU A 114 17.68 4.39 2.79
C LEU A 114 18.56 5.25 1.88
N ALA A 115 19.57 4.66 1.25
CA ALA A 115 20.52 5.40 0.42
C ALA A 115 19.87 5.84 -0.90
N ASN A 116 19.12 4.93 -1.55
CA ASN A 116 18.39 5.23 -2.78
C ASN A 116 17.00 5.82 -2.53
N ARG A 117 16.60 5.97 -1.26
CA ARG A 117 15.30 6.51 -0.84
C ARG A 117 14.13 5.72 -1.44
N SER A 118 14.25 4.40 -1.51
CA SER A 118 13.24 3.48 -2.05
C SER A 118 12.65 2.58 -0.96
N ILE A 119 11.35 2.31 -1.05
CA ILE A 119 10.62 1.45 -0.11
C ILE A 119 9.44 0.78 -0.80
N GLU A 120 9.10 -0.44 -0.37
CA GLU A 120 7.95 -1.19 -0.87
C GLU A 120 6.79 -1.13 0.12
N VAL A 121 5.59 -0.86 -0.39
CA VAL A 121 4.33 -1.13 0.33
C VAL A 121 3.95 -2.56 0.01
N GLY A 122 4.25 -3.46 0.94
CA GLY A 122 4.24 -4.91 0.75
C GLY A 122 3.30 -5.64 1.71
N ASP A 123 3.25 -6.96 1.56
CA ASP A 123 2.49 -7.90 2.39
C ASP A 123 1.05 -7.45 2.73
N VAL A 124 0.41 -6.71 1.82
CA VAL A 124 -0.94 -6.17 2.00
C VAL A 124 -1.94 -7.32 2.10
N THR A 125 -2.34 -7.62 3.34
CA THR A 125 -3.18 -8.76 3.69
C THR A 125 -4.44 -8.24 4.36
N PHE A 126 -5.39 -7.81 3.53
CA PHE A 126 -6.67 -7.25 3.99
C PHE A 126 -7.75 -8.31 4.01
N SER A 127 -8.53 -8.35 5.09
CA SER A 127 -9.69 -9.24 5.18
C SER A 127 -10.72 -8.92 4.09
N ALA A 128 -11.57 -9.88 3.77
CA ALA A 128 -12.67 -9.66 2.84
C ALA A 128 -13.61 -8.54 3.32
N ALA A 129 -13.70 -8.33 4.64
CA ALA A 129 -14.47 -7.24 5.23
C ALA A 129 -13.89 -5.86 4.92
N LEU A 130 -12.55 -5.72 4.95
CA LEU A 130 -11.87 -4.47 4.67
C LEU A 130 -11.79 -4.17 3.16
N GLN A 131 -11.63 -5.19 2.32
CA GLN A 131 -11.45 -5.00 0.87
C GLN A 131 -12.59 -4.17 0.25
N ARG A 132 -12.22 -3.21 -0.62
CA ARG A 132 -13.15 -2.31 -1.34
C ARG A 132 -13.96 -1.38 -0.43
N THR A 133 -13.38 -0.97 0.70
CA THR A 133 -13.93 0.08 1.58
C THR A 133 -13.05 1.34 1.54
N THR A 134 -13.60 2.46 2.01
CA THR A 134 -12.82 3.71 2.19
C THR A 134 -11.65 3.52 3.14
N ALA A 135 -11.84 2.76 4.22
CA ALA A 135 -10.79 2.41 5.17
C ALA A 135 -9.60 1.68 4.52
N ALA A 136 -9.84 0.80 3.54
CA ALA A 136 -8.76 0.11 2.82
C ALA A 136 -7.93 1.05 1.96
N THR A 137 -8.59 1.96 1.24
CA THR A 137 -7.91 2.97 0.42
C THR A 137 -7.14 3.93 1.32
N GLU A 138 -7.74 4.40 2.42
CA GLU A 138 -7.07 5.31 3.35
C GLU A 138 -5.86 4.65 4.03
N ALA A 139 -5.94 3.38 4.43
CA ALA A 139 -4.80 2.66 5.00
C ALA A 139 -3.58 2.65 4.05
N LEU A 140 -3.81 2.44 2.75
CA LEU A 140 -2.74 2.49 1.75
C LEU A 140 -2.26 3.92 1.49
N TYR A 141 -3.17 4.90 1.45
CA TYR A 141 -2.81 6.32 1.36
C TYR A 141 -1.93 6.77 2.54
N LEU A 142 -2.28 6.40 3.77
CA LEU A 142 -1.50 6.73 4.97
C LEU A 142 -0.07 6.16 4.88
N ALA A 143 0.07 4.91 4.41
CA ALA A 143 1.38 4.30 4.21
C ALA A 143 2.19 5.03 3.12
N MET A 144 1.57 5.35 1.98
CA MET A 144 2.22 6.07 0.88
C MET A 144 2.64 7.48 1.30
N ARG A 145 1.72 8.23 1.93
CA ARG A 145 1.96 9.58 2.46
C ARG A 145 3.11 9.59 3.45
N TYR A 146 3.09 8.66 4.39
CA TYR A 146 4.15 8.53 5.39
C TYR A 146 5.52 8.31 4.73
N CYS A 147 5.60 7.43 3.73
CA CYS A 147 6.85 7.16 3.02
C CYS A 147 7.37 8.40 2.26
N VAL A 148 6.52 9.11 1.52
CA VAL A 148 6.97 10.25 0.71
C VAL A 148 7.20 11.49 1.56
N GLU A 149 6.18 11.92 2.32
CA GLU A 149 6.18 13.23 2.98
C GLU A 149 7.00 13.24 4.27
N GLU A 150 7.02 12.13 5.00
CA GLU A 150 7.77 12.05 6.25
C GLU A 150 9.10 11.33 6.06
N LEU A 151 9.15 10.15 5.44
CA LEU A 151 10.42 9.43 5.32
C LEU A 151 11.34 10.00 4.23
N GLY A 152 10.81 10.81 3.31
CA GLY A 152 11.58 11.40 2.21
C GLY A 152 11.92 10.37 1.13
N ASN A 153 11.12 9.30 1.02
CA ASN A 153 11.26 8.33 -0.05
C ASN A 153 10.94 8.98 -1.40
N ARG A 154 11.79 8.71 -2.39
CA ARG A 154 11.61 9.16 -3.78
C ARG A 154 10.91 8.13 -4.66
N ARG A 155 10.83 6.90 -4.17
CA ARG A 155 10.27 5.77 -4.90
C ARG A 155 9.54 4.82 -3.95
N LEU A 156 8.26 4.64 -4.20
CA LEU A 156 7.44 3.60 -3.61
C LEU A 156 7.29 2.45 -4.60
N GLU A 157 7.46 1.23 -4.14
CA GLU A 157 7.31 0.03 -4.97
C GLU A 157 6.05 -0.74 -4.57
N TRP A 158 5.37 -1.30 -5.57
CA TRP A 158 4.32 -2.30 -5.39
C TRP A 158 4.64 -3.50 -6.28
N ARG A 159 4.56 -4.69 -5.68
CA ARG A 159 4.81 -5.95 -6.41
C ARG A 159 3.73 -6.96 -6.13
N CYS A 160 3.40 -7.71 -7.17
CA CYS A 160 2.48 -8.83 -7.03
C CYS A 160 2.78 -9.93 -8.03
N ASP A 161 2.26 -11.11 -7.75
CA ASP A 161 2.14 -12.18 -8.74
C ASP A 161 1.37 -11.66 -9.96
N SER A 162 1.86 -11.93 -11.17
CA SER A 162 1.24 -11.44 -12.41
C SER A 162 -0.19 -11.94 -12.62
N LEU A 163 -0.54 -13.08 -12.03
CA LEU A 163 -1.89 -13.65 -12.07
C LEU A 163 -2.80 -13.04 -10.98
N HIS A 164 -2.26 -12.28 -10.03
CA HIS A 164 -3.02 -11.65 -8.95
C HIS A 164 -3.74 -10.36 -9.43
N ALA A 165 -4.75 -10.53 -10.29
CA ALA A 165 -5.47 -9.43 -10.93
C ALA A 165 -6.08 -8.42 -9.95
N LYS A 166 -6.46 -8.84 -8.73
CA LYS A 166 -6.97 -7.92 -7.69
C LYS A 166 -5.88 -6.95 -7.22
N SER A 167 -4.65 -7.43 -7.02
CA SER A 167 -3.51 -6.62 -6.58
C SER A 167 -3.03 -5.69 -7.70
N ARG A 168 -2.95 -6.18 -8.95
CA ARG A 168 -2.62 -5.35 -10.12
C ARG A 168 -3.57 -4.16 -10.28
N ARG A 169 -4.88 -4.41 -10.24
CA ARG A 169 -5.90 -3.34 -10.27
C ARG A 169 -5.83 -2.40 -9.07
N ALA A 170 -5.38 -2.89 -7.91
CA ALA A 170 -5.20 -2.01 -6.75
C ALA A 170 -4.03 -1.04 -6.97
N ALA A 171 -2.89 -1.53 -7.44
CA ALA A 171 -1.73 -0.70 -7.78
C ALA A 171 -2.10 0.40 -8.78
N GLU A 172 -2.72 0.02 -9.90
CA GLU A 172 -3.12 0.95 -10.97
C GLU A 172 -4.16 1.98 -10.48
N ARG A 173 -5.14 1.56 -9.68
CA ARG A 173 -6.13 2.46 -9.07
C ARG A 173 -5.49 3.47 -8.13
N LEU A 174 -4.49 3.06 -7.36
CA LEU A 174 -3.79 3.92 -6.39
C LEU A 174 -2.77 4.86 -7.06
N GLY A 175 -2.61 4.78 -8.38
CA GLY A 175 -1.70 5.63 -9.15
C GLY A 175 -0.29 5.06 -9.33
N PHE A 176 -0.05 3.79 -8.99
CA PHE A 176 1.22 3.16 -9.33
C PHE A 176 1.32 2.89 -10.83
N THR A 177 2.44 3.29 -11.42
CA THR A 177 2.78 3.09 -12.84
C THR A 177 3.42 1.73 -13.04
N TYR A 178 2.97 0.96 -14.04
CA TYR A 178 3.57 -0.33 -14.40
C TYR A 178 4.94 -0.13 -15.04
N GLU A 179 5.94 -0.88 -14.57
CA GLU A 179 7.33 -0.77 -15.06
C GLU A 179 7.86 -2.07 -15.67
N GLY A 180 7.26 -3.22 -15.39
CA GLY A 180 7.70 -4.46 -16.00
C GLY A 180 7.22 -5.76 -15.36
N LEU A 181 7.50 -6.84 -16.08
CA LEU A 181 7.23 -8.21 -15.67
C LEU A 181 8.55 -8.97 -15.56
N PHE A 182 8.90 -9.36 -14.35
CA PHE A 182 10.03 -10.26 -14.13
C PHE A 182 9.54 -11.70 -14.30
N ARG A 183 9.86 -12.30 -15.44
CA ARG A 183 9.52 -13.68 -15.77
C ARG A 183 10.34 -14.65 -14.93
N GLN A 184 9.72 -15.73 -14.47
CA GLN A 184 10.34 -16.76 -13.63
C GLN A 184 11.04 -16.21 -12.40
N PHE A 185 10.48 -15.14 -11.82
CA PHE A 185 11.11 -14.42 -10.71
C PHE A 185 11.27 -15.31 -9.47
N LYS A 186 10.28 -16.17 -9.19
CA LYS A 186 10.31 -17.11 -8.05
C LYS A 186 9.64 -18.44 -8.40
N ILE A 187 10.04 -19.48 -7.68
CA ILE A 187 9.24 -20.70 -7.50
C ILE A 187 8.37 -20.47 -6.26
N PHE A 188 7.05 -20.51 -6.43
CA PHE A 188 6.06 -20.27 -5.37
C PHE A 188 5.13 -21.48 -5.27
N ARG A 189 5.19 -22.20 -4.14
CA ARG A 189 4.39 -23.42 -3.87
C ARG A 189 4.46 -24.44 -5.02
N GLY A 190 5.68 -24.69 -5.51
CA GLY A 190 5.94 -25.61 -6.61
C GLY A 190 5.51 -25.12 -8.00
N ARG A 191 5.13 -23.84 -8.15
CA ARG A 191 4.69 -23.24 -9.41
C ARG A 191 5.59 -22.06 -9.79
N ASN A 192 5.59 -21.74 -11.08
CA ASN A 192 6.21 -20.51 -11.56
C ASN A 192 5.46 -19.28 -11.03
N ARG A 193 6.20 -18.27 -10.59
CA ARG A 193 5.67 -16.94 -10.28
C ARG A 193 6.44 -15.88 -11.06
N ASP A 194 5.77 -15.30 -12.04
CA ASP A 194 6.19 -14.04 -12.64
C ASP A 194 5.74 -12.90 -11.73
N THR A 195 6.55 -11.85 -11.61
CA THR A 195 6.26 -10.71 -10.72
C THR A 195 6.08 -9.45 -11.53
N THR A 196 4.90 -8.84 -11.40
CA THR A 196 4.58 -7.53 -11.98
C THR A 196 5.04 -6.44 -11.03
N TRP A 197 5.78 -5.48 -11.56
CA TRP A 197 6.36 -4.36 -10.83
C TRP A 197 5.66 -3.06 -11.19
N TYR A 198 5.38 -2.28 -10.15
CA TYR A 198 4.84 -0.94 -10.27
C TYR A 198 5.55 0.01 -9.32
N SER A 199 5.51 1.31 -9.62
CA SER A 199 6.05 2.33 -8.74
C SER A 199 5.24 3.62 -8.71
N VAL A 200 5.42 4.38 -7.62
CA VAL A 200 5.09 5.80 -7.50
C VAL A 200 6.37 6.54 -7.14
N THR A 201 6.65 7.65 -7.81
CA THR A 201 7.76 8.56 -7.48
C THR A 201 7.30 9.71 -6.58
N ASP A 202 8.25 10.42 -5.97
CA ASP A 202 8.00 11.71 -5.31
C ASP A 202 7.40 12.75 -6.27
N GLY A 203 7.81 12.72 -7.54
CA GLY A 203 7.22 13.51 -8.61
C GLY A 203 5.75 13.17 -8.84
N ASP A 204 5.41 11.88 -9.00
CA ASP A 204 4.01 11.44 -9.17
C ASP A 204 3.14 11.84 -7.96
N TRP A 205 3.71 11.77 -6.75
CA TRP A 205 3.02 12.15 -5.52
C TRP A 205 2.65 13.64 -5.48
N THR A 206 3.59 14.50 -5.89
CA THR A 206 3.46 15.96 -5.82
C THR A 206 2.89 16.60 -7.08
N GLY A 207 2.97 15.92 -8.23
CA GLY A 207 2.70 16.45 -9.57
C GLY A 207 3.91 17.15 -10.21
N GLN A 208 5.02 17.29 -9.48
CA GLN A 208 6.20 18.01 -9.98
C GLN A 208 7.08 17.11 -10.82
N SER A 209 7.43 17.54 -12.04
CA SER A 209 8.39 16.81 -12.87
C SER A 209 9.77 16.81 -12.22
N VAL A 210 10.44 15.66 -12.22
CA VAL A 210 11.77 15.47 -11.61
C VAL A 210 12.85 16.34 -12.28
N ASP A 211 12.69 16.66 -13.56
CA ASP A 211 13.60 17.50 -14.35
C ASP A 211 13.22 18.99 -14.37
N GLY A 212 12.16 19.38 -13.64
CA GLY A 212 11.64 20.75 -13.62
C GLY A 212 11.02 21.21 -14.94
N SER A 213 10.85 20.32 -15.94
CA SER A 213 10.37 20.68 -17.28
C SER A 213 8.85 20.86 -17.37
N GLY A 214 8.11 20.49 -16.32
CA GLY A 214 6.65 20.62 -16.30
C GLY A 214 6.06 20.63 -14.89
N THR A 215 5.17 21.59 -14.66
CA THR A 215 4.15 21.59 -13.60
C THR A 215 2.94 20.82 -14.13
N GLN A 216 2.91 19.50 -13.97
CA GLN A 216 1.61 18.84 -13.96
C GLN A 216 1.04 19.17 -12.59
N GLU A 217 0.22 20.21 -12.47
CA GLU A 217 -0.15 20.85 -11.18
C GLU A 217 -0.82 19.92 -10.15
N ILE A 218 -1.03 18.63 -10.47
CA ILE A 218 -1.86 17.74 -9.67
C ILE A 218 -1.23 16.36 -9.49
N GLY A 219 -0.64 16.14 -8.31
CA GLY A 219 -0.12 14.84 -7.90
C GLY A 219 -1.15 13.93 -7.21
N LEU A 220 -0.75 12.67 -7.02
CA LEU A 220 -1.56 11.65 -6.34
C LEU A 220 -2.04 12.09 -4.96
N ARG A 221 -1.24 12.89 -4.25
CA ARG A 221 -1.61 13.50 -2.96
C ARG A 221 -2.95 14.24 -3.03
N ARG A 222 -3.15 15.08 -4.05
CA ARG A 222 -4.39 15.85 -4.23
C ARG A 222 -5.56 14.95 -4.64
N MET A 223 -5.31 13.95 -5.49
CA MET A 223 -6.30 12.94 -5.88
C MET A 223 -6.86 12.21 -4.64
N PHE A 224 -6.00 11.76 -3.73
CA PHE A 224 -6.44 11.11 -2.50
C PHE A 224 -7.20 12.05 -1.58
N ASP A 225 -6.75 13.29 -1.40
CA ASP A 225 -7.43 14.28 -0.56
C ASP A 225 -8.87 14.53 -1.03
N ILE A 226 -9.08 14.71 -2.35
CA ILE A 226 -10.42 14.91 -2.93
C ILE A 226 -11.27 13.65 -2.75
N TRP A 227 -10.71 12.47 -3.03
CA TRP A 227 -11.48 11.25 -2.95
C TRP A 227 -11.86 10.87 -1.52
N LEU A 228 -10.95 11.10 -0.56
CA LEU A 228 -11.15 10.84 0.87
C LEU A 228 -11.96 11.94 1.57
N ASP A 229 -12.24 13.06 0.92
CA ASP A 229 -13.08 14.11 1.48
C ASP A 229 -14.50 13.56 1.78
N PRO A 230 -15.08 13.82 2.96
CA PRO A 230 -16.43 13.36 3.29
C PRO A 230 -17.49 13.75 2.26
N SER A 231 -17.35 14.89 1.57
CA SER A 231 -18.27 15.34 0.53
C SER A 231 -18.29 14.43 -0.70
N ASN A 232 -17.25 13.61 -0.91
CA ASN A 232 -17.25 12.60 -1.96
C ASN A 232 -18.05 11.35 -1.58
N PHE A 233 -18.75 11.32 -0.44
CA PHE A 233 -19.54 10.17 -0.01
C PHE A 233 -20.98 10.57 0.37
N VAL A 234 -21.96 9.91 -0.25
CA VAL A 234 -23.39 10.05 0.06
C VAL A 234 -23.94 8.67 0.42
N GLU A 235 -24.53 8.53 1.60
CA GLU A 235 -25.06 7.26 2.13
C GLU A 235 -24.02 6.11 2.10
N GLY A 236 -22.75 6.43 2.38
CA GLY A 236 -21.64 5.48 2.38
C GLY A 236 -21.18 5.01 0.99
N ARG A 237 -21.68 5.65 -0.09
CA ARG A 237 -21.24 5.40 -1.47
C ARG A 237 -20.43 6.58 -1.98
N GLN A 238 -19.32 6.28 -2.65
CA GLN A 238 -18.52 7.31 -3.32
C GLN A 238 -19.34 7.99 -4.44
N VAL A 239 -19.23 9.31 -4.56
CA VAL A 239 -19.80 10.12 -5.65
C VAL A 239 -18.92 10.00 -6.89
N ARG A 240 -17.60 10.19 -6.72
CA ARG A 240 -16.57 9.94 -7.74
C ARG A 240 -15.68 8.80 -7.30
N SER A 241 -15.32 7.91 -8.23
CA SER A 241 -14.26 6.92 -8.00
C SER A 241 -12.90 7.60 -7.94
N LEU A 242 -11.90 6.93 -7.37
CA LEU A 242 -10.54 7.45 -7.30
C LEU A 242 -9.97 7.69 -8.70
N GLU A 243 -10.25 6.77 -9.63
CA GLU A 243 -9.89 6.90 -11.04
C GLU A 243 -10.59 8.10 -11.69
N LYS A 244 -11.86 8.34 -11.38
CA LYS A 244 -12.60 9.49 -11.92
C LYS A 244 -12.05 10.81 -11.41
N VAL A 245 -11.71 10.87 -10.12
CA VAL A 245 -11.02 12.04 -9.54
C VAL A 245 -9.70 12.28 -10.27
N ARG A 246 -8.91 11.22 -10.53
CA ARG A 246 -7.66 11.34 -11.29
C ARG A 246 -7.89 11.90 -12.70
N GLU A 247 -8.83 11.34 -13.44
CA GLU A 247 -9.18 11.81 -14.80
C GLU A 247 -9.65 13.26 -14.82
N ASP A 248 -10.45 13.67 -13.83
CA ASP A 248 -10.95 15.04 -13.70
C ASP A 248 -9.78 16.01 -13.49
N LEU A 249 -8.87 15.66 -12.58
CA LEU A 249 -7.65 16.42 -12.31
C LEU A 249 -6.75 16.52 -13.56
N GLU A 250 -6.45 15.41 -14.22
CA GLU A 250 -5.64 15.39 -15.45
C GLU A 250 -6.27 16.22 -16.60
N SER A 251 -7.59 16.40 -16.57
CA SER A 251 -8.33 17.19 -17.56
C SER A 251 -8.66 18.63 -17.12
N GLY A 252 -8.16 19.08 -15.96
CA GLY A 252 -8.40 20.41 -15.43
C GLY A 252 -9.85 20.66 -14.99
N ARG A 253 -10.61 19.61 -14.69
CA ARG A 253 -11.96 19.67 -14.14
C ARG A 253 -11.90 19.45 -12.62
N GLU A 254 -12.42 20.39 -11.83
CA GLU A 254 -12.52 20.25 -10.37
C GLU A 254 -13.82 19.57 -9.91
#